data_AF-A0A2N1DFH8-F1
#
_entry.id   AF-A0A2N1DFH8-F1
#
_cell.length_a   1.000
_cell.length_b   1.000
_cell.length_c   1.000
_cell.angle_alpha   90.00
_cell.angle_beta   90.00
_cell.angle_gamma   90.00
#
_symmetry.space_group_name_H-M   'P 1'
#
loop_
_entity.id
_entity.type
_entity.pdbx_description
1 polymer ?
#
loop_
_entity_poly.entity_id
_entity_poly.type
_entity_poly.pdbx_seq_one_letter_code
_entity_poly.pdbx_strand_id
1 'polypeptide(L)'
;MLALLDDGEFKSIHVDNELFSSVLSMLKADRYHYGIYVIDEVIKNHFAENFQIVELKKISINHVIHKKHIGLLPRIQEKIRAKLPGFNRMRLGNKNHFEPQAKFGQANY
;
A
#
# COMPACT_ATOMS: atom_id res chain seq x y z
N MET A 1 -5.35 -19.42 -10.95
CA MET A 1 -4.18 -18.67 -10.45
C MET A 1 -3.62 -17.93 -11.66
N LEU A 2 -3.39 -16.61 -11.61
CA LEU A 2 -2.83 -15.90 -12.78
C LEU A 2 -1.36 -16.34 -12.92
N ALA A 3 -1.08 -17.22 -13.87
CA ALA A 3 0.28 -17.51 -14.32
C ALA A 3 0.73 -16.30 -15.15
N LEU A 4 1.18 -15.26 -14.46
CA LEU A 4 1.69 -14.04 -15.09
C LEU A 4 3.20 -14.15 -15.38
N LEU A 5 3.88 -15.10 -14.75
CA LEU A 5 5.32 -15.33 -14.84
C LEU A 5 5.55 -16.85 -14.82
N ASP A 6 6.55 -17.29 -15.57
CA ASP A 6 6.98 -18.70 -15.58
C ASP A 6 7.99 -18.96 -14.45
N ASP A 7 8.00 -20.19 -13.94
CA ASP A 7 8.96 -20.60 -12.92
C ASP A 7 10.39 -20.47 -13.44
N GLY A 8 11.22 -19.68 -12.75
CA GLY A 8 12.63 -19.43 -13.10
C GLY A 8 12.86 -18.25 -14.06
N GLU A 9 11.81 -17.56 -14.50
CA GLU A 9 11.92 -16.37 -15.38
C GLU A 9 12.65 -15.20 -14.69
N PHE A 10 12.58 -15.12 -13.36
CA PHE A 10 13.29 -14.14 -12.54
C PHE A 10 13.99 -14.78 -11.35
N LYS A 11 15.24 -14.36 -11.09
CA LYS A 11 15.89 -14.58 -9.79
C LYS A 11 15.51 -13.43 -8.87
N SER A 12 14.63 -13.67 -7.91
CA SER A 12 14.26 -12.68 -6.89
C SER A 12 14.63 -13.17 -5.49
N ILE A 13 14.99 -12.23 -4.62
CA ILE A 13 15.06 -12.48 -3.18
C ILE A 13 13.66 -12.13 -2.65
N HIS A 14 12.92 -13.15 -2.22
CA HIS A 14 11.64 -12.93 -1.56
C HIS A 14 11.90 -12.58 -0.10
N VAL A 15 11.52 -11.38 0.31
CA VAL A 15 11.61 -10.95 1.70
C VAL A 15 10.20 -10.87 2.26
N ASP A 16 9.84 -11.85 3.08
CA ASP A 16 8.60 -11.83 3.84
C ASP A 16 8.70 -10.79 4.97
N ASN A 17 7.63 -10.03 5.18
CA ASN A 17 7.42 -9.20 6.39
C ASN A 17 8.20 -7.88 6.48
N GLU A 18 8.49 -7.20 5.36
CA GLU A 18 8.96 -5.81 5.42
C GLU A 18 7.79 -4.81 5.60
N LEU A 19 8.01 -3.83 6.48
CA LEU A 19 7.14 -2.65 6.53
C LEU A 19 7.14 -1.97 5.16
N PHE A 20 5.95 -1.61 4.68
CA PHE A 20 5.76 -0.94 3.39
C PHE A 20 6.67 0.29 3.19
N SER A 21 6.92 1.05 4.26
CA SER A 21 7.84 2.19 4.25
C SER A 21 9.30 1.81 4.02
N SER A 22 9.72 0.65 4.51
CA SER A 22 11.09 0.14 4.37
C SER A 22 11.40 -0.20 2.92
N VAL A 23 10.49 -0.90 2.24
CA VAL A 23 10.77 -1.31 0.85
C VAL A 23 10.84 -0.11 -0.09
N LEU A 24 10.03 0.92 0.13
CA LEU A 24 10.15 2.16 -0.64
C LEU A 24 11.53 2.82 -0.44
N SER A 25 12.01 2.86 0.79
CA SER A 25 13.35 3.40 1.08
C SER A 25 14.46 2.56 0.44
N MET A 26 14.28 1.24 0.34
CA MET A 26 15.24 0.34 -0.32
C MET A 26 15.23 0.47 -1.85
N LEU A 27 14.06 0.65 -2.46
CA LEU A 27 13.95 0.97 -3.89
C LEU A 27 14.61 2.33 -4.20
N LYS A 28 14.42 3.34 -3.34
CA LYS A 28 15.08 4.66 -3.51
C LYS A 28 16.59 4.59 -3.31
N ALA A 29 17.07 3.70 -2.44
CA ALA A 29 18.48 3.50 -2.16
C ALA A 29 19.17 2.52 -3.14
N ASP A 30 18.49 2.14 -4.23
CA ASP A 30 18.98 1.19 -5.24
C ASP A 30 19.41 -0.18 -4.68
N ARG A 31 18.79 -0.60 -3.56
CA ARG A 31 19.03 -1.93 -2.95
C ARG A 31 18.13 -3.00 -3.54
N TYR A 32 17.00 -2.60 -4.12
CA TYR A 32 16.12 -3.44 -4.92
C TYR A 32 15.80 -2.73 -6.23
N HIS A 33 15.64 -3.49 -7.32
CA HIS A 33 15.38 -2.93 -8.66
C HIS A 33 13.89 -2.86 -9.02
N TYR A 34 13.05 -3.68 -8.40
CA TYR A 34 11.59 -3.68 -8.60
C TYR A 34 10.86 -4.25 -7.39
N GLY A 35 9.55 -4.00 -7.29
CA GLY A 35 8.69 -4.56 -6.25
C GLY A 35 7.23 -4.69 -6.72
N ILE A 36 6.53 -5.72 -6.23
CA ILE A 36 5.12 -5.94 -6.52
C ILE A 36 4.31 -5.59 -5.27
N TYR A 37 3.48 -4.54 -5.38
CA TYR A 37 2.69 -4.01 -4.27
C TYR A 37 1.22 -3.87 -4.59
N VAL A 38 0.39 -4.07 -3.56
CA VAL A 38 -1.00 -3.61 -3.56
C VAL A 38 -0.98 -2.16 -3.12
N ILE A 39 -1.22 -1.24 -4.06
CA ILE A 39 -1.24 0.20 -3.81
C ILE A 39 -2.64 0.76 -4.06
N ASP A 40 -3.05 1.74 -3.25
CA ASP A 40 -4.23 2.54 -3.53
C ASP A 40 -3.86 3.79 -4.36
N GLU A 41 -4.85 4.59 -4.74
CA GLU A 41 -4.64 5.77 -5.57
C GLU A 41 -3.79 6.86 -4.89
N VAL A 42 -3.83 6.96 -3.56
CA VAL A 42 -3.01 7.93 -2.82
C VAL A 42 -1.56 7.52 -2.86
N ILE A 43 -1.30 6.24 -2.59
CA ILE A 43 0.03 5.65 -2.65
C ILE A 43 0.57 5.73 -4.09
N LYS A 44 -0.25 5.42 -5.09
CA LYS A 44 0.12 5.53 -6.51
C LYS A 44 0.63 6.92 -6.86
N ASN A 45 -0.10 7.98 -6.45
CA ASN A 45 0.30 9.35 -6.74
C ASN A 45 1.63 9.71 -6.07
N HIS A 46 1.86 9.25 -4.84
CA HIS A 46 3.13 9.48 -4.14
C HIS A 46 4.30 8.73 -4.79
N PHE A 47 4.07 7.51 -5.25
CA PHE A 47 5.12 6.67 -5.85
C PHE A 47 5.47 7.12 -7.27
N ALA A 48 4.51 7.65 -8.02
CA ALA A 48 4.68 8.08 -9.40
C ALA A 48 5.71 9.22 -9.56
N GLU A 49 6.04 9.94 -8.49
CA GLU A 49 7.11 10.96 -8.51
C GLU A 49 8.51 10.35 -8.74
N ASN A 50 8.74 9.13 -8.24
CA ASN A 50 10.08 8.53 -8.20
C ASN A 50 10.15 7.19 -8.96
N PHE A 51 9.02 6.56 -9.26
CA PHE A 51 8.96 5.21 -9.81
C PHE A 51 7.94 5.09 -10.94
N GLN A 52 8.31 4.32 -11.97
CA GLN A 52 7.36 3.87 -12.99
C GLN A 52 6.45 2.79 -12.40
N ILE A 53 5.13 3.02 -12.45
CA ILE A 53 4.13 2.09 -11.91
C ILE A 53 3.42 1.39 -13.07
N VAL A 54 3.46 0.06 -13.09
CA VAL A 54 2.71 -0.78 -14.05
C VAL A 54 1.66 -1.58 -13.29
N GLU A 55 0.39 -1.38 -13.63
CA GLU A 55 -0.72 -2.13 -13.02
C GLU A 55 -0.79 -3.54 -13.63
N LEU A 56 -0.48 -4.56 -12.84
CA LEU A 56 -0.60 -5.96 -13.27
C LEU A 56 -2.06 -6.44 -13.19
N LYS A 57 -2.81 -5.98 -12.19
CA LYS A 57 -4.22 -6.34 -11.97
C LYS A 57 -4.90 -5.39 -10.98
N LYS A 58 -6.15 -5.01 -11.27
CA LYS A 58 -7.01 -4.33 -10.30
C LYS A 58 -7.48 -5.27 -9.19
N ILE A 59 -7.16 -4.93 -7.94
CA ILE A 59 -7.57 -5.71 -6.75
C ILE A 59 -8.77 -5.04 -6.07
N SER A 60 -9.80 -5.84 -5.78
CA SER A 60 -10.97 -5.42 -5.00
C SER A 60 -10.79 -5.80 -3.53
N ILE A 61 -10.99 -4.84 -2.63
CA ILE A 61 -11.07 -5.11 -1.19
C ILE A 61 -12.50 -5.50 -0.84
N ASN A 62 -12.68 -6.69 -0.29
CA ASN A 62 -13.98 -7.23 0.09
C ASN A 62 -14.05 -7.43 1.60
N HIS A 63 -15.16 -7.01 2.23
CA HIS A 63 -15.43 -7.33 3.63
C HIS A 63 -16.01 -8.75 3.72
N VAL A 64 -15.34 -9.62 4.48
CA VAL A 64 -15.76 -11.00 4.70
C VAL A 64 -16.18 -11.19 6.15
N ILE A 65 -17.36 -11.78 6.36
CA ILE A 65 -17.90 -12.10 7.68
C ILE A 65 -18.46 -13.52 7.70
N HIS A 66 -18.24 -14.23 8.81
CA HIS A 66 -18.80 -15.57 9.01
C HIS A 66 -20.33 -15.52 9.12
N LYS A 67 -21.05 -16.44 8.44
CA LYS A 67 -22.53 -16.45 8.36
C LYS A 67 -23.22 -16.45 9.73
N LYS A 68 -22.68 -17.17 10.71
CA LYS A 68 -23.19 -17.16 12.12
C LYS A 68 -23.24 -15.77 12.77
N HIS A 69 -22.52 -14.78 12.23
CA HIS A 69 -22.48 -13.41 12.71
C HIS A 69 -23.17 -12.42 11.75
N ILE A 70 -23.98 -12.90 10.81
CA ILE A 70 -24.64 -12.03 9.81
C ILE A 70 -25.51 -10.94 10.45
N GLY A 71 -26.04 -11.18 11.65
CA GLY A 71 -26.78 -10.17 12.42
C GLY A 71 -25.95 -8.94 12.80
N LEU A 72 -24.61 -9.02 12.76
CA LEU A 72 -23.73 -7.87 12.97
C LEU A 72 -23.57 -7.01 11.71
N LEU A 73 -23.87 -7.55 10.52
CA LEU A 73 -23.61 -6.88 9.24
C LEU A 73 -24.32 -5.52 9.14
N PRO A 74 -25.60 -5.35 9.51
CA PRO A 74 -26.25 -4.04 9.46
C PRO A 74 -25.53 -2.98 10.29
N ARG A 75 -25.13 -3.32 11.52
CA ARG A 75 -24.43 -2.40 12.43
C ARG A 75 -23.02 -2.07 11.95
N ILE A 76 -22.31 -3.04 11.38
CA ILE A 76 -20.98 -2.81 10.78
C ILE A 76 -21.11 -1.87 9.58
N GLN A 77 -22.06 -2.13 8.68
CA GLN A 77 -22.30 -1.30 7.50
C GLN A 77 -22.72 0.12 7.86
N GLU A 78 -23.59 0.29 8.86
CA GLU A 78 -24.00 1.59 9.37
C GLU A 78 -22.78 2.39 9.89
N LYS A 79 -21.94 1.77 10.74
CA LYS A 79 -20.73 2.41 11.26
C LYS A 79 -19.73 2.76 10.16
N ILE A 80 -19.56 1.90 9.17
CA ILE A 80 -18.70 2.18 8.01
C ILE A 80 -19.27 3.39 7.26
N ARG A 81 -20.56 3.38 6.90
CA ARG A 81 -21.21 4.50 6.18
C ARG A 81 -21.10 5.83 6.94
N ALA A 82 -21.27 5.81 8.26
CA ALA A 82 -21.15 7.01 9.07
C ALA A 82 -19.72 7.57 9.09
N LYS A 83 -18.70 6.71 9.13
CA LYS A 83 -17.28 7.11 9.22
C LYS A 83 -16.63 7.37 7.86
N LEU A 84 -17.12 6.74 6.79
CA LEU A 84 -16.51 6.76 5.47
C LEU A 84 -16.33 8.18 4.90
N PRO A 85 -17.29 9.12 5.03
CA PRO A 85 -17.09 10.50 4.57
C PRO A 85 -15.93 11.20 5.30
N GLY A 86 -15.81 11.01 6.61
CA GLY A 86 -14.71 11.59 7.40
C GLY A 86 -13.36 11.00 7.01
N PHE A 87 -13.30 9.68 6.86
CA PHE A 87 -12.11 8.99 6.35
C PHE A 87 -11.70 9.48 4.96
N ASN A 88 -12.64 9.58 4.02
CA ASN A 88 -12.37 10.08 2.66
C ASN A 88 -11.86 11.52 2.65
N ARG A 89 -12.41 12.39 3.52
CA ARG A 89 -11.92 13.77 3.67
C ARG A 89 -10.49 13.82 4.19
N MET A 90 -10.14 13.04 5.22
CA MET A 90 -8.77 12.97 5.74
C MET A 90 -7.81 12.41 4.69
N ARG A 91 -8.21 11.34 3.99
CA ARG A 91 -7.41 10.73 2.92
C ARG A 91 -7.12 11.71 1.77
N LEU A 92 -8.11 12.53 1.39
CA LEU A 92 -7.95 13.53 0.33
C LEU A 92 -7.27 14.81 0.81
N GLY A 93 -7.43 15.19 2.09
CA GLY A 93 -6.80 16.37 2.70
C GLY A 93 -5.31 16.17 3.04
N ASN A 94 -4.89 14.94 3.36
CA ASN A 94 -3.49 14.59 3.58
C ASN A 94 -2.63 14.63 2.29
N LYS A 95 -3.20 14.98 1.13
CA LYS A 95 -2.44 15.36 -0.06
C LYS A 95 -1.43 16.49 0.20
N ASN A 96 -1.63 17.28 1.26
CA ASN A 96 -0.82 18.47 1.56
C ASN A 96 0.13 18.30 2.78
N HIS A 97 0.16 17.14 3.44
CA HIS A 97 0.89 16.97 4.72
C HIS A 97 1.70 15.67 4.82
N PHE A 98 2.19 15.13 3.70
CA PHE A 98 3.41 14.31 3.77
C PHE A 98 4.59 15.27 3.71
N GLU A 99 4.88 15.91 4.86
CA GLU A 99 6.18 16.56 5.01
C GLU A 99 7.27 15.49 4.80
N PRO A 100 8.30 15.75 3.99
CA PRO A 100 9.49 14.94 4.05
C PRO A 100 10.02 15.09 5.47
N GLN A 101 10.02 14.00 6.24
CA GLN A 101 10.86 13.93 7.44
C GLN A 101 12.32 13.94 6.97
N ALA A 102 12.79 15.12 6.60
CA ALA A 102 14.19 15.45 6.53
C ALA A 102 14.63 15.84 7.94
N LYS A 103 15.79 15.30 8.31
CA LYS A 103 16.64 15.61 9.47
C LYS A 103 16.39 14.78 10.73
N PHE A 104 17.09 13.66 10.79
CA PHE A 104 18.10 13.52 11.85
C PHE A 104 19.47 13.28 11.20
N GLY A 105 20.30 14.32 11.22
CA GLY A 105 21.73 14.17 11.06
C GLY A 105 22.36 13.83 12.40
N GLN A 106 23.39 13.00 12.39
CA GLN A 106 24.73 13.29 12.89
C GLN A 106 25.55 12.01 12.75
N ALA A 107 26.36 11.92 11.69
CA ALA A 107 27.50 11.03 11.68
C ALA A 107 28.55 11.67 12.60
N ASN A 108 28.74 11.07 13.77
CA ASN A 108 29.87 11.34 14.64
C ASN A 108 30.82 10.13 14.54
N TYR A 109 32.04 10.45 14.12
CA TYR A 109 33.27 9.64 14.05
C TYR A 109 33.37 8.62 12.92
#